data_AF-A0A8J4U4I2-F1
#
_entry.id   AF-A0A8J4U4I2-F1
#
_cell.length_a   1.000
_cell.length_b   1.000
_cell.length_c   1.000
_cell.angle_alpha   90.00
_cell.angle_beta   90.00
_cell.angle_gamma   90.00
#
_symmetry.space_group_name_H-M   'P 1'
#
loop_
_entity.id
_entity.type
_entity.pdbx_description
1 polymer ?
#
loop_
_entity_poly.entity_id
_entity_poly.type
_entity_poly.pdbx_seq_one_letter_code
_entity_poly.pdbx_strand_id
1 'polypeptide(L)'
;VHISENQCSSDNDCAISSYCHSSQHAPSRCAPCRRRKKRCSRDTMCCPGNRCSNSICVAFPENLKTQHISDLKEQKKLSKDKGWKKSGKVQTKVSLK
;
A
#
# COMPACT_ATOMS: atom_id res chain seq x y z
N VAL A 1 -14.23 37.90 -6.43
CA VAL A 1 -13.41 36.97 -7.23
C VAL A 1 -13.02 35.82 -6.32
N HIS A 2 -13.61 34.64 -6.48
CA HIS A 2 -13.15 33.46 -5.74
C HIS A 2 -11.84 33.02 -6.39
N ILE A 3 -10.73 33.46 -5.81
CA ILE A 3 -9.39 33.06 -6.24
C ILE A 3 -9.24 31.59 -5.86
N SER A 4 -9.24 30.72 -6.87
CA SER A 4 -8.99 29.29 -6.73
C SER A 4 -7.48 29.04 -6.63
N GLU A 5 -6.85 29.52 -5.55
CA GLU A 5 -5.40 29.36 -5.21
C GLU A 5 -5.01 27.90 -4.90
N ASN A 6 -5.86 26.94 -5.26
CA ASN A 6 -5.66 25.54 -5.00
C ASN A 6 -5.81 24.70 -6.27
N GLN A 7 -5.96 25.33 -7.43
CA GLN A 7 -6.09 24.60 -8.68
C GLN A 7 -4.73 24.06 -9.13
N CYS A 8 -4.66 22.76 -9.32
CA CYS A 8 -3.46 22.05 -9.73
C CYS A 8 -3.66 21.44 -11.12
N SER A 9 -2.58 21.33 -11.89
CA SER A 9 -2.58 20.59 -13.15
C SER A 9 -1.89 19.24 -12.98
N SER A 10 -0.96 19.15 -12.05
CA SER A 10 -0.13 17.97 -11.77
C SER A 10 0.12 17.81 -10.26
N ASP A 11 0.55 16.61 -9.86
CA ASP A 11 0.92 16.34 -8.45
C ASP A 11 2.11 17.20 -8.00
N ASN A 12 2.97 17.68 -8.93
CA ASN A 12 4.12 18.53 -8.63
C ASN A 12 3.74 19.96 -8.22
N ASP A 13 2.53 20.40 -8.56
CA ASP A 13 1.99 21.68 -8.11
C ASP A 13 1.58 21.64 -6.62
N CYS A 14 1.54 20.44 -6.03
CA CYS A 14 1.14 20.20 -4.66
C CYS A 14 2.35 19.83 -3.79
N ALA A 15 2.23 20.04 -2.48
CA ALA A 15 3.25 19.61 -1.52
C ALA A 15 3.50 18.08 -1.58
N ILE A 16 4.68 17.63 -1.15
CA ILE A 16 5.11 16.20 -1.14
C ILE A 16 4.10 15.26 -0.43
N SER A 17 3.33 15.79 0.51
CA SER A 17 2.28 15.06 1.24
C SER A 17 0.88 15.24 0.65
N SER A 18 0.76 15.72 -0.57
CA SER A 18 -0.48 16.06 -1.25
C SER A 18 -0.41 15.65 -2.72
N TYR A 19 -1.57 15.47 -3.36
CA TYR A 19 -1.67 15.10 -4.77
C TYR A 19 -2.77 15.92 -5.44
N CYS A 20 -2.68 16.05 -6.76
CA CYS A 20 -3.67 16.74 -7.55
C CYS A 20 -4.88 15.83 -7.81
N HIS A 21 -6.03 16.22 -7.25
CA HIS A 21 -7.28 15.50 -7.41
C HIS A 21 -8.19 16.20 -8.41
N SER A 22 -8.22 15.69 -9.63
CA SER A 22 -9.16 16.10 -10.69
C SER A 22 -10.41 15.23 -10.65
N SER A 23 -11.55 15.83 -10.31
CA SER A 23 -12.87 15.19 -10.43
C SER A 23 -13.57 15.68 -11.69
N GLN A 24 -14.35 14.83 -12.36
CA GLN A 24 -15.11 15.23 -13.56
C GLN A 24 -16.09 16.40 -13.31
N HIS A 25 -16.56 16.56 -12.07
CA HIS A 25 -17.57 17.55 -11.70
C HIS A 25 -17.04 18.72 -10.85
N ALA A 26 -15.74 18.79 -10.59
CA ALA A 26 -15.17 19.88 -9.79
C ALA A 26 -13.73 20.19 -10.21
N PRO A 27 -13.28 21.45 -10.06
CA PRO A 27 -11.93 21.85 -10.42
C PRO A 27 -10.89 20.99 -9.70
N SER A 28 -9.80 20.70 -10.42
CA SER A 28 -8.63 20.02 -9.87
C SER A 28 -8.15 20.75 -8.63
N ARG A 29 -7.88 20.04 -7.54
CA ARG A 29 -7.33 20.66 -6.33
C ARG A 29 -6.31 19.79 -5.63
N CYS A 30 -5.36 20.42 -4.97
CA CYS A 30 -4.44 19.71 -4.08
C CYS A 30 -5.22 19.08 -2.92
N ALA A 31 -5.11 17.77 -2.79
CA ALA A 31 -5.72 16.98 -1.72
C ALA A 31 -4.62 16.31 -0.90
N PRO A 32 -4.79 16.17 0.42
CA PRO A 32 -3.79 15.53 1.26
C PRO A 32 -3.66 14.05 0.90
N CYS A 33 -2.46 13.52 1.09
CA CYS A 33 -2.16 12.11 0.92
C CYS A 33 -3.05 11.22 1.80
N ARG A 34 -3.26 10.00 1.33
CA ARG A 34 -4.12 8.99 1.94
C ARG A 34 -3.28 8.12 2.86
N ARG A 35 -3.75 7.97 4.10
CA ARG A 35 -3.12 7.08 5.09
C ARG A 35 -3.38 5.61 4.79
N ARG A 36 -2.70 4.73 5.52
CA ARG A 36 -2.89 3.26 5.43
C ARG A 36 -4.37 2.88 5.51
N LYS A 37 -4.73 1.80 4.81
CA LYS A 37 -6.10 1.25 4.73
C LYS A 37 -7.13 2.15 4.04
N LYS A 38 -6.75 3.32 3.52
CA LYS A 38 -7.63 4.15 2.68
C LYS A 38 -7.59 3.70 1.23
N ARG A 39 -8.71 3.90 0.50
CA ARG A 39 -8.77 3.61 -0.93
C ARG A 39 -7.81 4.48 -1.73
N CYS A 40 -7.25 3.99 -2.81
CA CYS A 40 -6.36 4.72 -3.72
C CYS A 40 -6.54 4.21 -5.16
N SER A 41 -6.16 5.05 -6.13
CA SER A 41 -6.02 4.66 -7.53
C SER A 41 -4.58 4.74 -8.05
N ARG A 42 -3.71 5.54 -7.40
CA ARG A 42 -2.30 5.75 -7.75
C ARG A 42 -1.44 5.78 -6.49
N ASP A 43 -0.16 5.44 -6.61
CA ASP A 43 0.80 5.45 -5.49
C ASP A 43 1.01 6.85 -4.91
N THR A 44 1.03 7.89 -5.74
CA THR A 44 1.17 9.30 -5.34
C THR A 44 0.04 9.79 -4.43
N MET A 45 -1.10 9.08 -4.42
CA MET A 45 -2.18 9.38 -3.50
C MET A 45 -1.89 8.89 -2.09
N CYS A 46 -0.98 7.93 -1.89
CA CYS A 46 -0.67 7.40 -0.58
C CYS A 46 0.47 8.21 0.06
N CYS A 47 0.40 8.39 1.39
CA CYS A 47 1.44 9.15 2.09
C CYS A 47 2.82 8.46 1.98
N PRO A 48 3.94 9.21 2.06
CA PRO A 48 5.29 8.68 2.03
C PRO A 48 5.46 7.43 2.91
N GLY A 49 6.15 6.41 2.38
CA GLY A 49 6.28 5.10 3.02
C GLY A 49 5.09 4.15 2.81
N ASN A 50 4.07 4.55 2.05
CA ASN A 50 2.98 3.69 1.62
C ASN A 50 2.88 3.65 0.08
N ARG A 51 2.30 2.58 -0.45
CA ARG A 51 2.00 2.39 -1.88
C ARG A 51 0.55 1.96 -2.08
N CYS A 52 0.01 2.17 -3.26
CA CYS A 52 -1.30 1.69 -3.62
C CYS A 52 -1.25 0.22 -4.04
N SER A 53 -1.92 -0.66 -3.31
CA SER A 53 -2.00 -2.08 -3.62
C SER A 53 -3.41 -2.59 -3.41
N ASN A 54 -3.97 -3.26 -4.43
CA ASN A 54 -5.35 -3.72 -4.42
C ASN A 54 -6.34 -2.58 -4.08
N SER A 55 -6.15 -1.40 -4.66
CA SER A 55 -6.92 -0.17 -4.39
C SER A 55 -6.83 0.36 -2.95
N ILE A 56 -5.88 -0.10 -2.13
CA ILE A 56 -5.71 0.29 -0.73
C ILE A 56 -4.27 0.77 -0.49
N CYS A 57 -4.10 1.85 0.26
CA CYS A 57 -2.77 2.28 0.71
C CYS A 57 -2.21 1.29 1.74
N VAL A 58 -1.12 0.63 1.38
CA VAL A 58 -0.38 -0.35 2.21
C VAL A 58 1.04 0.12 2.47
N ALA A 59 1.68 -0.43 3.50
CA ALA A 59 3.09 -0.18 3.79
C ALA A 59 4.00 -0.58 2.61
N PHE A 60 5.05 0.20 2.32
CA PHE A 60 6.14 -0.30 1.48
C PHE A 60 6.86 -1.48 2.15
N PRO A 61 7.09 -2.62 1.48
CA PRO A 61 7.72 -3.78 2.12
C PRO A 61 9.14 -3.52 2.66
N GLU A 62 9.82 -2.50 2.16
CA GLU A 62 11.15 -2.07 2.67
C GLU A 62 11.06 -1.48 4.09
N ASN A 63 9.94 -0.88 4.50
CA ASN A 63 9.77 -0.34 5.86
C ASN A 63 9.33 -1.39 6.90
N LEU A 64 8.95 -2.59 6.45
CA LEU A 64 8.68 -3.72 7.32
C LEU A 64 9.98 -4.36 7.84
N LYS A 65 11.11 -4.16 7.15
CA LYS A 65 12.43 -4.69 7.55
C LYS A 65 13.01 -3.97 8.77
N THR A 66 12.64 -2.72 9.04
CA THR A 66 13.16 -1.97 10.20
C THR A 66 12.47 -2.35 11.51
N GLN A 67 11.22 -2.81 11.46
CA GLN A 67 10.44 -3.10 12.67
C GLN A 67 10.70 -4.50 13.27
N HIS A 68 11.55 -5.33 12.64
CA HIS A 68 11.82 -6.69 13.13
C HIS A 68 13.30 -6.97 13.44
N ILE A 69 14.17 -5.95 13.46
CA ILE A 69 15.60 -6.14 13.77
C ILE A 69 15.95 -5.71 15.22
N SER A 70 15.03 -5.10 15.98
CA SER A 70 15.31 -4.77 17.38
C SER A 70 15.02 -5.90 18.38
N ASP A 71 14.44 -7.04 17.96
CA ASP A 71 13.99 -8.06 18.94
C ASP A 71 14.37 -9.50 18.64
N LEU A 72 15.29 -9.79 17.71
CA LEU A 72 15.84 -11.15 17.59
C LEU A 72 17.34 -11.14 17.32
N LYS A 73 18.09 -11.08 18.43
CA LYS A 73 19.23 -11.94 18.77
C LYS A 73 20.13 -12.41 17.61
N GLU A 74 21.40 -12.05 17.75
CA GLU A 74 22.55 -12.90 17.47
C GLU A 74 22.25 -14.38 17.79
N GLN A 75 21.91 -15.18 16.78
CA GLN A 75 21.98 -16.64 16.81
C GLN A 75 22.21 -17.12 15.37
N LYS A 76 23.46 -17.47 15.07
CA LYS A 76 23.90 -18.24 13.90
C LYS A 76 22.91 -19.36 13.56
N LYS A 77 22.63 -19.54 12.26
CA LYS A 77 23.01 -20.72 11.43
C LYS A 77 22.03 -20.92 10.27
N LEU A 78 22.58 -20.78 9.06
CA LEU A 78 22.39 -21.64 7.88
C LEU A 78 21.09 -22.47 7.79
N SER A 79 20.17 -22.10 6.89
CA SER A 79 19.29 -23.07 6.21
C SER A 79 18.66 -22.40 4.98
N LYS A 80 19.32 -22.46 3.82
CA LYS A 80 19.01 -23.38 2.71
C LYS A 80 17.56 -23.26 2.21
N ASP A 81 17.44 -22.53 1.09
CA ASP A 81 16.38 -22.64 0.07
C ASP A 81 15.64 -23.98 0.08
N LYS A 82 14.29 -23.95 0.11
CA LYS A 82 13.43 -24.96 -0.53
C LYS A 82 12.02 -24.44 -0.85
N GLY A 83 11.85 -23.96 -2.08
CA GLY A 83 10.82 -24.42 -3.02
C GLY A 83 9.34 -24.36 -2.62
N TRP A 84 8.62 -23.47 -3.30
CA TRP A 84 7.17 -23.50 -3.50
C TRP A 84 6.73 -24.86 -4.06
N LYS A 85 5.94 -25.62 -3.28
CA LYS A 85 5.32 -26.86 -3.73
C LYS A 85 3.87 -26.92 -3.30
N LYS A 86 3.06 -27.21 -4.31
CA LYS A 86 1.61 -27.27 -4.37
C LYS A 86 1.09 -28.54 -3.67
N SER A 87 -0.23 -28.55 -3.41
CA SER A 87 -1.12 -29.71 -3.22
C SER A 87 -1.49 -30.06 -1.77
N GLY A 88 -2.77 -29.91 -1.45
CA GLY A 88 -3.48 -30.63 -0.40
C GLY A 88 -4.76 -31.21 -0.98
N LYS A 89 -4.77 -32.53 -1.19
CA LYS A 89 -5.87 -33.34 -1.75
C LYS A 89 -6.87 -33.74 -0.66
N VAL A 90 -8.13 -33.89 -1.09
CA VAL A 90 -9.12 -34.95 -0.80
C VAL A 90 -8.97 -35.73 0.51
N GLN A 91 -10.05 -35.75 1.30
CA GLN A 91 -10.39 -36.87 2.20
C GLN A 91 -11.88 -37.20 2.08
N THR A 92 -12.14 -38.37 1.52
CA THR A 92 -13.41 -39.10 1.53
C THR A 92 -13.66 -39.66 2.93
N LYS A 93 -14.89 -39.56 3.46
CA LYS A 93 -15.45 -40.56 4.39
C LYS A 93 -16.92 -40.83 4.08
N VAL A 94 -17.15 -42.06 3.64
CA VAL A 94 -18.43 -42.78 3.64
C VAL A 94 -18.90 -43.03 5.08
N SER A 95 -20.19 -42.86 5.36
CA SER A 95 -20.94 -43.80 6.21
C SER A 95 -22.44 -43.62 6.05
N LEU A 96 -23.12 -44.72 5.72
CA LEU A 96 -24.56 -44.86 5.71
C LEU A 96 -25.10 -44.92 7.14
N LYS A 97 -26.26 -44.31 7.37
CA LYS A 97 -27.38 -44.94 8.06
C LYS A 97 -28.69 -44.30 7.63
#